data_AF-A0AAV9NSY4-F1
#
_entry.id   AF-A0AAV9NSY4-F1
#
_cell.length_a   1.000
_cell.length_b   1.000
_cell.length_c   1.000
_cell.angle_alpha   90.00
_cell.angle_beta   90.00
_cell.angle_gamma   90.00
#
_symmetry.space_group_name_H-M   'P 1'
#
loop_
_entity.id
_entity.type
_entity.pdbx_description
1 polymer ?
#
loop_
_entity_poly.entity_id
_entity_poly.type
_entity_poly.pdbx_seq_one_letter_code
_entity_poly.pdbx_strand_id
1 'polypeptide(L)'
;MKLLNTLLTAALALAGLSAAEGLEIEYLTPAVECERKTKKGDTIDVHYAGTLQTTGVEFDSSFGRGTPLTFQLGAGRVIKGWDEGLLDMCIGEKRRLTIPPELAYGKQSVGPIPPNSVLVFETELMGIKGVKKDEL
;
A
#
# COMPACT_ATOMS: atom_id res chain seq x y z
N MET A 1 -36.17 55.18 -11.11
CA MET A 1 -36.40 53.92 -10.36
C MET A 1 -36.81 52.82 -11.32
N LYS A 2 -35.87 52.04 -11.87
CA LYS A 2 -36.11 50.66 -12.34
C LYS A 2 -34.82 49.87 -12.13
N LEU A 3 -35.00 48.70 -11.52
CA LEU A 3 -34.03 47.94 -10.75
C LEU A 3 -33.08 47.13 -11.65
N LEU A 4 -31.81 47.06 -11.24
CA LEU A 4 -30.78 46.21 -11.81
C LEU A 4 -31.00 44.79 -11.27
N ASN A 5 -31.36 43.83 -12.13
CA ASN A 5 -31.46 42.41 -11.75
C ASN A 5 -30.16 41.70 -12.12
N THR A 6 -29.21 41.67 -11.18
CA THR A 6 -27.98 40.90 -11.30
C THR A 6 -28.31 39.43 -10.98
N LEU A 7 -28.36 38.57 -12.00
CA LEU A 7 -28.42 37.12 -11.82
C LEU A 7 -27.05 36.62 -11.34
N LEU A 8 -26.98 36.24 -10.08
CA LEU A 8 -25.82 35.57 -9.49
C LEU A 8 -25.87 34.09 -9.90
N THR A 9 -25.07 33.70 -10.89
CA THR A 9 -24.88 32.28 -11.23
C THR A 9 -24.05 31.62 -10.14
N ALA A 10 -24.67 30.74 -9.35
CA ALA A 10 -23.96 29.84 -8.45
C ALA A 10 -23.23 28.77 -9.29
N ALA A 11 -21.89 28.82 -9.30
CA ALA A 11 -21.07 27.73 -9.81
C ALA A 11 -21.04 26.62 -8.77
N LEU A 12 -21.73 25.51 -9.03
CA LEU A 12 -21.63 24.29 -8.24
C LEU A 12 -20.30 23.62 -8.60
N ALA A 13 -19.28 23.77 -7.75
CA ALA A 13 -18.04 23.02 -7.89
C ALA A 13 -18.33 21.55 -7.55
N LEU A 14 -18.46 20.69 -8.57
CA LEU A 14 -18.30 19.26 -8.38
C LEU A 14 -16.84 19.01 -8.02
N ALA A 15 -16.56 18.82 -6.73
CA ALA A 15 -15.31 18.22 -6.30
C ALA A 15 -15.28 16.80 -6.90
N GLY A 16 -14.46 16.60 -7.92
CA GLY A 16 -14.25 15.30 -8.54
C GLY A 16 -13.77 14.30 -7.49
N LEU A 17 -14.45 13.16 -7.40
CA LEU A 17 -13.99 12.02 -6.60
C LEU A 17 -12.74 11.48 -7.30
N SER A 18 -11.56 11.89 -6.84
CA SER A 18 -10.30 11.31 -7.30
C SER A 18 -10.22 9.88 -6.77
N ALA A 19 -10.60 8.91 -7.60
CA ALA A 19 -10.18 7.53 -7.38
C ALA A 19 -8.65 7.50 -7.53
N ALA A 20 -7.93 6.94 -6.56
CA ALA A 20 -6.49 6.75 -6.68
C ALA A 20 -6.21 5.88 -7.93
N GLU A 21 -5.62 6.46 -8.97
CA GLU A 21 -5.48 5.83 -10.29
C GLU A 21 -4.32 4.81 -10.36
N GLY A 22 -3.80 4.35 -9.22
CA GLY A 22 -2.74 3.35 -9.19
C GLY A 22 -2.21 3.08 -7.78
N LEU A 23 -1.21 2.22 -7.70
CA LEU A 23 -0.47 1.95 -6.47
C LEU A 23 0.32 3.20 -6.05
N GLU A 24 0.08 3.69 -4.84
CA GLU A 24 0.90 4.76 -4.25
C GLU A 24 1.89 4.15 -3.26
N ILE A 25 3.14 4.61 -3.34
CA ILE A 25 4.24 4.16 -2.48
C ILE A 25 4.82 5.36 -1.77
N GLU A 26 4.71 5.37 -0.44
CA GLU A 26 5.33 6.36 0.44
C GLU A 26 6.44 5.69 1.25
N TYR A 27 7.61 6.31 1.28
CA TYR A 27 8.78 5.83 2.02
C TYR A 27 8.75 6.41 3.43
N LEU A 28 8.61 5.55 4.44
CA LEU A 28 8.45 5.97 5.85
C LEU A 28 9.78 6.07 6.59
N THR A 29 10.83 5.41 6.10
CA THR A 29 12.20 5.54 6.59
C THR A 29 13.01 6.46 5.69
N PRO A 30 14.03 7.16 6.23
CA PRO A 30 15.08 7.74 5.40
C PRO A 30 15.66 6.68 4.45
N ALA A 31 16.23 7.13 3.33
CA ALA A 31 16.88 6.22 2.39
C ALA A 31 17.88 5.32 3.15
N VAL A 32 17.63 4.02 3.11
CA VAL A 32 18.54 3.00 3.60
C VAL A 32 19.45 2.66 2.44
N GLU A 33 20.74 2.97 2.57
CA GLU A 33 21.72 2.55 1.58
C GLU A 33 21.98 1.05 1.76
N CYS A 34 21.94 0.28 0.68
CA CYS A 34 22.26 -1.13 0.73
C CYS A 34 22.80 -1.62 -0.61
N GLU A 35 23.69 -2.61 -0.58
CA GLU A 35 24.23 -3.24 -1.78
C GLU A 35 23.20 -4.15 -2.47
N ARG A 36 22.25 -4.68 -1.68
CA ARG A 36 21.29 -5.68 -2.15
C ARG A 36 19.83 -5.27 -1.87
N LYS A 37 19.16 -4.82 -2.93
CA LYS A 37 17.71 -4.48 -2.92
C LYS A 37 16.84 -5.60 -3.42
N THR A 38 15.61 -5.76 -2.92
CA THR A 38 14.66 -6.80 -3.36
C THR A 38 14.44 -6.79 -4.88
N LYS A 39 14.29 -7.98 -5.46
CA LYS A 39 13.96 -8.17 -6.87
C LYS A 39 12.97 -9.33 -7.05
N LYS A 40 12.30 -9.36 -8.20
CA LYS A 40 11.41 -10.45 -8.57
C LYS A 40 12.09 -11.82 -8.43
N GLY A 41 11.39 -12.77 -7.81
CA GLY A 41 11.87 -14.13 -7.53
C GLY A 41 12.53 -14.31 -6.17
N ASP A 42 12.88 -13.21 -5.47
CA ASP A 42 13.39 -13.28 -4.11
C ASP A 42 12.34 -13.87 -3.16
N THR A 43 12.80 -14.66 -2.19
CA THR A 43 11.99 -14.97 -1.02
C THR A 43 12.29 -13.92 0.04
N ILE A 44 11.26 -13.19 0.46
CA ILE A 44 11.39 -12.07 1.40
C ILE A 44 10.53 -12.29 2.64
N ASP A 45 10.94 -11.67 3.73
CA ASP A 45 10.23 -11.64 5.01
C ASP A 45 9.76 -10.21 5.26
N VAL A 46 8.46 -10.00 5.43
CA VAL A 46 7.87 -8.65 5.60
C VAL A 46 6.99 -8.60 6.84
N HIS A 47 7.27 -7.63 7.71
CA HIS A 47 6.31 -7.21 8.72
C HIS A 47 5.34 -6.20 8.10
N TYR A 48 4.08 -6.28 8.50
CA TYR A 48 3.03 -5.40 8.02
C TYR A 48 1.89 -5.20 9.03
N ALA A 49 1.16 -4.12 8.83
CA ALA A 49 -0.20 -3.87 9.31
C ALA A 49 -1.06 -3.36 8.14
N GLY A 50 -2.25 -3.93 7.96
CA GLY A 50 -3.18 -3.60 6.88
C GLY A 50 -4.47 -3.00 7.40
N THR A 51 -4.86 -1.84 6.86
CA THR A 51 -6.09 -1.11 7.24
C THR A 51 -6.96 -0.77 6.03
N LEU A 52 -8.26 -0.63 6.25
CA LEU A 52 -9.19 -0.12 5.24
C LEU A 52 -9.03 1.40 5.14
N GLN A 53 -8.74 1.93 3.95
CA GLN A 53 -8.52 3.39 3.78
C GLN A 53 -9.72 4.22 4.25
N THR A 54 -10.94 3.73 4.01
CA THR A 54 -12.19 4.47 4.29
C THR A 54 -12.52 4.57 5.77
N THR A 55 -12.12 3.59 6.59
CA THR A 55 -12.48 3.52 8.01
C THR A 55 -11.28 3.59 8.95
N GLY A 56 -10.07 3.37 8.44
CA GLY A 56 -8.84 3.20 9.24
C GLY A 56 -8.80 1.91 10.06
N VAL A 57 -9.80 1.03 9.92
CA VAL A 57 -9.87 -0.21 10.71
C VAL A 57 -8.81 -1.20 10.21
N GLU A 58 -7.98 -1.69 11.14
CA GLU A 58 -7.04 -2.79 10.88
C GLU A 58 -7.81 -4.09 10.63
N PHE A 59 -7.46 -4.78 9.55
CA PHE A 59 -8.03 -6.08 9.21
C PHE A 59 -7.07 -7.24 9.41
N ASP A 60 -5.76 -6.99 9.36
CA ASP A 60 -4.72 -8.00 9.59
C ASP A 60 -3.37 -7.32 9.91
N SER A 61 -2.57 -8.00 10.72
CA SER A 61 -1.25 -7.53 11.14
C SER A 61 -0.35 -8.70 11.51
N SER A 62 0.91 -8.61 11.09
CA SER A 62 1.95 -9.57 11.47
C SER A 62 2.47 -9.36 12.90
N PHE A 63 2.34 -8.16 13.46
CA PHE A 63 2.92 -7.80 14.75
C PHE A 63 2.28 -8.56 15.91
N GLY A 64 0.97 -8.79 15.85
CA GLY A 64 0.26 -9.60 16.85
C GLY A 64 0.73 -11.07 16.88
N ARG A 65 1.23 -11.59 15.75
CA ARG A 65 1.80 -12.95 15.66
C ARG A 65 3.30 -13.00 15.97
N GLY A 66 3.96 -11.84 16.03
CA GLY A 66 5.40 -11.72 16.25
C GLY A 66 6.27 -12.34 15.15
N THR A 67 5.70 -12.72 14.00
CA THR A 67 6.38 -13.41 12.90
C THR A 67 6.07 -12.72 11.57
N PRO A 68 7.10 -12.35 10.77
CA PRO A 68 6.90 -11.79 9.43
C PRO A 68 6.17 -12.77 8.50
N LEU A 69 5.55 -12.23 7.45
CA LEU A 69 5.06 -13.05 6.35
C LEU A 69 6.21 -13.33 5.37
N THR A 70 6.47 -14.61 5.12
CA THR A 70 7.45 -15.07 4.12
C THR A 70 6.75 -15.43 2.81
N PHE A 71 7.22 -14.87 1.69
CA PHE A 71 6.69 -15.20 0.36
C PHE A 71 7.71 -14.92 -0.75
N GLN A 72 7.44 -15.44 -1.95
CA GLN A 72 8.23 -15.15 -3.14
C GLN A 72 7.69 -13.90 -3.85
N LEU A 73 8.52 -12.86 -3.97
CA LEU A 73 8.17 -11.57 -4.53
C LEU A 73 7.97 -11.63 -6.05
N GLY A 74 6.86 -11.06 -6.55
CA GLY A 74 6.55 -10.98 -7.98
C GLY A 74 6.09 -12.29 -8.59
N ALA A 75 5.72 -13.27 -7.76
CA ALA A 75 5.27 -14.60 -8.17
C ALA A 75 3.74 -14.77 -8.14
N GLY A 76 2.97 -13.70 -7.88
CA GLY A 76 1.51 -13.76 -7.77
C GLY A 76 1.02 -14.54 -6.55
N ARG A 77 1.84 -14.61 -5.50
CA ARG A 77 1.52 -15.33 -4.25
C ARG A 77 0.80 -14.45 -3.23
N VAL A 78 0.83 -13.15 -3.45
CA VAL A 78 0.17 -12.09 -2.67
C VAL A 78 -0.60 -11.18 -3.63
N ILE A 79 -1.29 -10.15 -3.12
CA ILE A 79 -1.96 -9.16 -3.96
C ILE A 79 -0.96 -8.41 -4.85
N LYS A 80 -1.40 -7.96 -6.04
CA LYS A 80 -0.53 -7.34 -7.04
C LYS A 80 0.19 -6.09 -6.51
N GLY A 81 -0.49 -5.29 -5.69
CA GLY A 81 0.12 -4.10 -5.09
C GLY A 81 1.32 -4.41 -4.18
N TRP A 82 1.38 -5.61 -3.59
CA TRP A 82 2.57 -6.06 -2.87
C TRP A 82 3.68 -6.54 -3.81
N ASP A 83 3.32 -7.30 -4.85
CA ASP A 83 4.28 -7.77 -5.85
C ASP A 83 4.99 -6.60 -6.57
N GLU A 84 4.31 -5.48 -6.74
CA GLU A 84 4.85 -4.25 -7.34
C GLU A 84 5.47 -3.32 -6.30
N GLY A 85 4.80 -3.09 -5.16
CA GLY A 85 5.19 -2.08 -4.17
C GLY A 85 6.41 -2.43 -3.30
N LEU A 86 6.81 -3.70 -3.28
CA LEU A 86 7.90 -4.21 -2.44
C LEU A 86 9.19 -4.52 -3.23
N LEU A 87 9.26 -4.11 -4.50
CA LEU A 87 10.48 -4.14 -5.30
C LEU A 87 11.45 -3.03 -4.89
N ASP A 88 12.73 -3.24 -5.13
CA ASP A 88 13.80 -2.27 -4.88
C ASP A 88 13.88 -1.76 -3.43
N MET A 89 13.53 -2.61 -2.46
CA MET A 89 13.62 -2.32 -1.02
C MET A 89 14.94 -2.80 -0.43
N CYS A 90 15.50 -2.02 0.48
CA CYS A 90 16.57 -2.44 1.38
C CYS A 90 16.00 -3.09 2.66
N ILE A 91 16.74 -4.04 3.25
CA ILE A 91 16.34 -4.62 4.54
C ILE A 91 16.28 -3.49 5.58
N GLY A 92 15.23 -3.45 6.41
CA GLY A 92 14.94 -2.38 7.37
C GLY A 92 14.16 -1.19 6.79
N GLU A 93 14.00 -1.10 5.47
CA GLU A 93 13.19 -0.06 4.84
C GLU A 93 11.70 -0.25 5.16
N LYS A 94 11.02 0.87 5.42
CA LYS A 94 9.58 0.90 5.66
C LYS A 94 8.85 1.67 4.58
N ARG A 95 7.73 1.11 4.12
CA ARG A 95 6.85 1.73 3.13
C ARG A 95 5.40 1.70 3.55
N ARG A 96 4.67 2.78 3.24
CA ARG A 96 3.21 2.78 3.19
C ARG A 96 2.77 2.57 1.75
N LEU A 97 1.95 1.56 1.52
CA LEU A 97 1.36 1.23 0.23
C LEU A 97 -0.13 1.54 0.28
N THR A 98 -0.61 2.47 -0.55
CA THR A 98 -2.04 2.66 -0.80
C THR A 98 -2.42 1.90 -2.06
N ILE A 99 -3.19 0.83 -1.89
CA ILE A 99 -3.45 -0.16 -2.93
C ILE A 99 -4.92 -0.08 -3.36
N PRO A 100 -5.20 0.36 -4.60
CA PRO A 100 -6.56 0.40 -5.10
C PRO A 100 -7.10 -1.01 -5.36
N PRO A 101 -8.43 -1.20 -5.46
CA PRO A 101 -9.04 -2.52 -5.45
C PRO A 101 -8.54 -3.46 -6.56
N GLU A 102 -8.28 -2.95 -7.75
CA GLU A 102 -7.79 -3.69 -8.91
C GLU A 102 -6.38 -4.29 -8.73
N LEU A 103 -5.60 -3.73 -7.80
CA LEU A 103 -4.30 -4.26 -7.36
C LEU A 103 -4.40 -5.02 -6.02
N ALA A 104 -5.60 -5.09 -5.42
CA ALA A 104 -5.93 -5.82 -4.21
C ALA A 104 -6.92 -6.97 -4.49
N TYR A 105 -8.11 -6.96 -3.85
CA TYR A 105 -9.12 -8.03 -3.94
C TYR A 105 -10.29 -7.71 -4.89
N GLY A 106 -10.26 -6.57 -5.58
CA GLY A 106 -11.26 -6.16 -6.56
C GLY A 106 -12.69 -6.23 -6.01
N LYS A 107 -13.59 -6.88 -6.76
CA LYS A 107 -15.01 -7.02 -6.42
C LYS A 107 -15.29 -8.13 -5.39
N GLN A 108 -14.27 -8.81 -4.89
CA GLN A 108 -14.44 -9.92 -3.96
C GLN A 108 -14.39 -9.41 -2.51
N SER A 109 -15.20 -10.02 -1.64
CA SER A 109 -15.02 -9.86 -0.20
C SER A 109 -14.08 -10.94 0.31
N VAL A 110 -13.15 -10.58 1.20
CA VAL A 110 -12.16 -11.48 1.78
C VAL A 110 -12.08 -11.24 3.28
N GLY A 111 -12.55 -12.18 4.08
CA GLY A 111 -12.61 -12.02 5.54
C GLY A 111 -13.35 -10.72 5.93
N PRO A 112 -12.72 -9.82 6.71
CA PRO A 112 -13.31 -8.53 7.09
C PRO A 112 -13.24 -7.44 5.99
N ILE A 113 -12.65 -7.73 4.82
CA ILE A 113 -12.44 -6.76 3.74
C ILE A 113 -13.66 -6.76 2.79
N PRO A 114 -14.38 -5.63 2.67
CA PRO A 114 -15.47 -5.51 1.71
C PRO A 114 -14.99 -5.47 0.25
N PRO A 115 -15.86 -5.77 -0.72
CA PRO A 115 -15.59 -5.52 -2.14
C PRO A 115 -15.21 -4.07 -2.43
N ASN A 116 -14.35 -3.89 -3.43
CA ASN A 116 -13.88 -2.58 -3.92
C ASN A 116 -13.20 -1.71 -2.85
N SER A 117 -12.57 -2.33 -1.85
CA SER A 117 -11.84 -1.61 -0.81
C SER A 117 -10.47 -1.15 -1.30
N VAL A 118 -10.12 0.10 -1.02
CA VAL A 118 -8.74 0.58 -1.04
C VAL A 118 -8.08 0.16 0.27
N LEU A 119 -6.92 -0.47 0.18
CA LEU A 119 -6.18 -0.97 1.33
C LEU A 119 -4.95 -0.09 1.56
N VAL A 120 -4.64 0.19 2.82
CA VAL A 120 -3.38 0.83 3.21
C VAL A 120 -2.57 -0.17 3.99
N PHE A 121 -1.33 -0.41 3.57
CA PHE A 121 -0.38 -1.26 4.27
C PHE A 121 0.82 -0.46 4.72
N GLU A 122 1.15 -0.51 5.99
CA GLU A 122 2.50 -0.15 6.45
C GLU A 122 3.33 -1.42 6.52
N THR A 123 4.50 -1.40 5.89
CA THR A 123 5.35 -2.57 5.68
C THR A 123 6.79 -2.28 6.10
N GLU A 124 7.50 -3.32 6.56
CA GLU A 124 8.93 -3.29 6.90
C GLU A 124 9.58 -4.54 6.34
N LEU A 125 10.61 -4.37 5.50
CA LEU A 125 11.38 -5.50 4.97
C LEU A 125 12.31 -6.05 6.05
N MET A 126 12.07 -7.29 6.48
CA MET A 126 12.84 -7.92 7.56
C MET A 126 14.01 -8.74 7.05
N GLY A 127 13.94 -9.26 5.82
CA GLY A 127 14.97 -10.10 5.26
C GLY A 127 14.76 -10.45 3.79
N ILE A 128 15.87 -10.78 3.13
CA ILE A 128 15.92 -11.41 1.81
C ILE A 128 16.65 -12.73 1.99
N LYS A 129 16.04 -13.85 1.58
CA LYS A 129 16.64 -15.17 1.77
C LYS A 129 18.03 -15.23 1.13
N GLY A 130 19.03 -15.62 1.93
CA GLY A 130 20.43 -15.72 1.49
C GLY A 130 21.24 -14.43 1.61
N VAL A 131 20.63 -13.34 2.08
CA VAL A 131 21.30 -12.07 2.41
C VAL A 131 21.39 -11.97 3.93
N LYS A 132 22.55 -11.56 4.44
CA LYS A 132 22.79 -11.38 5.87
C LYS A 132 22.30 -10.00 6.31
N LYS A 133 21.75 -9.91 7.53
CA LYS A 133 21.17 -8.66 8.08
C LYS A 133 22.23 -7.68 8.57
N ASP A 134 23.45 -8.14 8.77
CA ASP A 134 24.64 -7.41 9.20
C ASP A 134 25.35 -6.64 8.07
N GLU A 135 24.82 -6.69 6.84
CA GLU A 135 25.30 -5.93 5.66
C GLU A 135 24.48 -4.64 5.41
N LEU A 136 23.90 -4.09 6.49
CA LEU A 136 23.16 -2.81 6.51
C LEU A 136 24.06 -1.60 6.74
#